data_AF-A0A069NY81-F1
#
_entry.id   AF-A0A069NY81-F1
#
_cell.length_a   1.000
_cell.length_b   1.000
_cell.length_c   1.000
_cell.angle_alpha   90.00
_cell.angle_beta   90.00
_cell.angle_gamma   90.00
#
_symmetry.space_group_name_H-M   'P 1'
#
loop_
_entity.id
_entity.type
_entity.pdbx_description
1 polymer ?
#
loop_
_entity_poly.entity_id
_entity_poly.type
_entity_poly.pdbx_seq_one_letter_code
_entity_poly.pdbx_strand_id
1 'polypeptide(L)'
;MKTVSRIMLAATLIGSVALTGCAYNSSSPDVYTASQAQREETVRMATVESVRGVKISSNNGQPSGLGAIGGGALGGVAAGSAIGGGNGSIIAGIIGGLAGAVAGNAVENSVATKNGLEITVRLDNGDLRAITQTSNGEVFQAGERVRLLSSGGVTRVTH
;
A
#
# COMPACT_ATOMS: atom_id res chain seq x y z
N MET A 1 -9.22 -7.73 43.58
CA MET A 1 -7.91 -8.07 42.98
C MET A 1 -8.02 -8.68 41.58
N LYS A 2 -8.89 -9.67 41.35
CA LYS A 2 -9.04 -10.35 40.03
C LYS A 2 -9.55 -9.45 38.90
N THR A 3 -10.35 -8.42 39.20
CA THR A 3 -10.91 -7.45 38.24
C THR A 3 -9.88 -6.42 37.77
N VAL A 4 -9.03 -5.92 38.68
CA VAL A 4 -7.96 -4.95 38.35
C VAL A 4 -6.87 -5.57 37.47
N SER A 5 -6.52 -6.84 37.72
CA SER A 5 -5.57 -7.60 36.89
C SER A 5 -6.10 -7.86 35.47
N ARG A 6 -7.42 -8.06 35.31
CA ARG A 6 -8.06 -8.23 33.99
C ARG A 6 -8.12 -6.92 33.18
N ILE A 7 -8.31 -5.78 33.85
CA ILE A 7 -8.30 -4.45 33.22
C ILE A 7 -6.89 -4.08 32.76
N MET A 8 -5.85 -4.37 33.57
CA MET A 8 -4.46 -4.15 33.15
C MET A 8 -4.06 -5.01 31.96
N LEU A 9 -4.47 -6.29 31.93
CA LEU A 9 -4.14 -7.18 30.81
C LEU A 9 -4.79 -6.72 29.49
N ALA A 10 -6.04 -6.27 29.55
CA ALA A 10 -6.77 -5.74 28.39
C ALA A 10 -6.14 -4.43 27.88
N ALA A 11 -5.70 -3.54 28.77
CA ALA A 11 -5.05 -2.29 28.39
C ALA A 11 -3.69 -2.51 27.71
N THR A 12 -2.90 -3.49 28.16
CA THR A 12 -1.62 -3.84 27.51
C THR A 12 -1.81 -4.50 26.14
N LEU A 13 -2.86 -5.30 25.94
CA LEU A 13 -3.15 -5.94 24.64
C LEU A 13 -3.63 -4.94 23.57
N ILE A 14 -4.39 -3.91 23.98
CA ILE A 14 -4.82 -2.82 23.10
C ILE A 14 -3.62 -1.95 22.68
N GLY A 15 -2.65 -1.74 23.58
CA GLY A 15 -1.44 -0.96 23.30
C GLY A 15 -0.52 -1.57 22.24
N SER A 16 -0.45 -2.91 22.15
CA SER A 16 0.42 -3.61 21.20
C SER A 16 -0.04 -3.57 19.73
N VAL A 17 -1.30 -3.23 19.45
CA VAL A 17 -1.84 -3.14 18.07
C VAL A 17 -1.46 -1.83 17.38
N ALA A 18 -1.06 -0.81 18.14
CA ALA A 18 -0.71 0.50 17.59
C ALA A 18 0.66 0.54 16.87
N LEU A 19 1.44 -0.55 16.90
CA LEU A 19 2.81 -0.61 16.35
C LEU A 19 2.93 -1.30 14.98
N THR A 20 1.82 -1.63 14.30
CA THR A 20 1.90 -2.07 12.89
C THR A 20 2.32 -0.89 12.01
N GLY A 21 3.63 -0.77 11.84
CA GLY A 21 4.30 0.30 11.12
C GLY A 21 3.87 0.38 9.66
N CYS A 22 3.68 1.61 9.20
CA CYS A 22 3.41 1.96 7.81
C CYS A 22 4.66 1.68 6.95
N ALA A 23 4.88 0.44 6.54
CA ALA A 23 5.76 0.13 5.42
C ALA A 23 5.02 0.50 4.13
N TYR A 24 4.97 1.80 3.82
CA TYR A 24 4.32 2.31 2.62
C TYR A 24 5.33 2.35 1.48
N ASN A 25 5.30 1.33 0.62
CA ASN A 25 6.01 1.37 -0.66
C ASN A 25 5.29 2.36 -1.58
N SER A 26 5.78 3.59 -1.61
CA SER A 26 5.23 4.64 -2.46
C SER A 26 5.79 4.50 -3.87
N SER A 27 4.92 4.22 -4.85
CA SER A 27 5.22 4.29 -6.28
C SER A 27 5.11 5.73 -6.83
N SER A 28 5.26 6.74 -5.97
CA SER A 28 5.15 8.14 -6.35
C SER A 28 6.45 8.63 -6.98
N PRO A 29 6.40 9.37 -8.10
CA PRO A 29 7.59 10.00 -8.67
C PRO A 29 8.20 11.07 -7.74
N ASP A 30 7.40 11.68 -6.85
CA ASP A 30 7.83 12.78 -5.99
C ASP A 30 8.45 12.36 -4.66
N VAL A 31 8.35 11.08 -4.30
CA VAL A 31 8.83 10.58 -3.00
C VAL A 31 10.15 9.85 -3.19
N TYR A 32 11.18 10.33 -2.48
CA TYR A 32 12.50 9.74 -2.44
C TYR A 32 12.76 9.10 -1.08
N THR A 33 13.36 7.91 -1.10
CA THR A 33 13.90 7.30 0.11
C THR A 33 15.19 8.00 0.52
N ALA A 34 15.56 7.92 1.82
CA ALA A 34 16.83 8.46 2.30
C ALA A 34 18.05 7.89 1.54
N SER A 35 17.97 6.63 1.08
CA SER A 35 19.01 5.98 0.27
C SER A 35 19.11 6.51 -1.16
N GLN A 36 18.04 7.08 -1.71
CA GLN A 36 18.01 7.70 -3.03
C GLN A 36 18.41 9.19 -2.98
N ALA A 37 18.27 9.84 -1.83
CA ALA A 37 18.64 11.23 -1.66
C ALA A 37 20.12 11.46 -1.97
N GLN A 38 20.42 12.57 -2.66
CA GLN A 38 21.77 12.99 -3.04
C GLN A 38 22.57 11.96 -3.86
N ARG A 39 21.90 10.98 -4.49
CA ARG A 39 22.52 10.09 -5.47
C ARG A 39 22.49 10.74 -6.85
N GLU A 40 23.56 10.52 -7.62
CA GLU A 40 23.57 10.87 -9.03
C GLU A 40 22.56 9.99 -9.79
N GLU A 41 21.83 10.60 -10.73
CA GLU A 41 20.86 9.92 -11.59
C GLU A 41 21.24 10.14 -13.05
N THR A 42 21.10 9.10 -13.86
CA THR A 42 21.28 9.23 -15.31
C THR A 42 20.05 9.91 -15.91
N VAL A 43 20.25 11.04 -16.58
CA VAL A 43 19.18 11.78 -17.27
C VAL A 43 19.16 11.36 -18.74
N ARG A 44 18.05 10.80 -19.20
CA ARG A 44 17.83 10.52 -20.62
C ARG A 44 16.68 11.34 -21.14
N MET A 45 16.94 11.98 -22.26
CA MET A 45 16.00 12.88 -22.91
C MET A 45 15.10 12.06 -23.84
N ALA A 46 13.77 12.25 -23.74
CA ALA A 46 12.78 11.55 -24.54
C ALA A 46 11.56 12.43 -24.91
N THR A 47 10.74 11.94 -25.84
CA THR A 47 9.46 12.53 -26.24
C THR A 47 8.34 11.56 -25.92
N VAL A 48 7.25 12.02 -25.33
CA VAL A 48 6.08 11.19 -25.02
C VAL A 48 5.41 10.74 -26.32
N GLU A 49 5.17 9.44 -26.46
CA GLU A 49 4.47 8.85 -27.60
C GLU A 49 3.02 8.55 -27.26
N SER A 50 2.76 8.01 -26.06
CA SER A 50 1.40 7.76 -25.59
C SER A 50 1.34 7.72 -24.06
N VAL A 51 0.16 8.02 -23.53
CA VAL A 51 -0.13 8.01 -22.10
C VAL A 51 -1.42 7.24 -21.87
N ARG A 52 -1.39 6.30 -20.94
CA ARG A 52 -2.56 5.49 -20.57
C ARG A 52 -2.77 5.53 -19.06
N GLY A 53 -4.02 5.76 -18.65
CA GLY A 53 -4.42 5.61 -17.26
C GLY A 53 -4.41 4.14 -16.83
N VAL A 54 -3.73 3.84 -15.74
CA VAL A 54 -3.61 2.48 -15.17
C VAL A 54 -3.86 2.51 -13.66
N LYS A 55 -4.01 1.33 -13.05
CA LYS A 55 -4.05 1.18 -11.60
C LYS A 55 -2.77 0.49 -11.13
N ILE A 56 -2.09 1.08 -10.16
CA ILE A 56 -0.88 0.55 -9.55
C ILE A 56 -1.26 -0.03 -8.19
N SER A 57 -0.97 -1.30 -7.96
CA SER A 57 -1.18 -1.91 -6.66
C SER A 57 0.12 -1.89 -5.85
N SER A 58 0.12 -1.19 -4.71
CA SER A 58 1.25 -1.13 -3.77
C SER A 58 1.52 -2.45 -3.05
N ASN A 59 0.63 -3.44 -3.18
CA ASN A 59 0.77 -4.76 -2.55
C ASN A 59 1.18 -5.87 -3.54
N ASN A 60 1.69 -5.51 -4.73
CA ASN A 60 2.01 -6.44 -5.82
C ASN A 60 0.83 -7.34 -6.25
N GLY A 61 -0.41 -6.91 -5.97
CA GLY A 61 -1.61 -7.73 -6.22
C GLY A 61 -1.88 -8.77 -5.12
N GLN A 62 -1.05 -8.83 -4.08
CA GLN A 62 -1.18 -9.76 -2.97
C GLN A 62 -1.76 -9.03 -1.75
N PRO A 63 -2.87 -9.48 -1.13
CA PRO A 63 -3.30 -8.93 0.15
C PRO A 63 -2.14 -9.08 1.15
N SER A 64 -1.83 -8.03 1.93
CA SER A 64 -0.62 -8.00 2.76
C SER A 64 -0.63 -9.01 3.90
N GLY A 65 -1.69 -9.83 4.02
CA GLY A 65 -1.89 -10.81 5.09
C GLY A 65 -2.17 -10.16 6.45
N LEU A 66 -1.92 -8.86 6.59
CA LEU A 66 -2.15 -8.11 7.81
C LEU A 66 -3.64 -8.00 8.15
N GLY A 67 -4.53 -7.89 7.15
CA GLY A 67 -5.98 -7.99 7.37
C GLY A 67 -6.44 -9.36 7.90
N ALA A 68 -5.77 -10.46 7.51
CA ALA A 68 -6.11 -11.80 7.97
C ALA A 68 -5.55 -12.09 9.37
N ILE A 69 -4.35 -11.62 9.68
CA ILE A 69 -3.72 -11.82 11.00
C ILE A 69 -4.29 -10.83 12.03
N GLY A 70 -4.52 -9.57 11.64
CA GLY A 70 -5.09 -8.53 12.50
C GLY A 70 -6.59 -8.72 12.76
N GLY A 71 -7.38 -9.06 11.74
CA GLY A 71 -8.82 -9.33 11.89
C GLY A 71 -9.13 -10.65 12.61
N GLY A 72 -8.33 -11.69 12.36
CA GLY A 72 -8.49 -13.00 12.98
C GLY A 72 -8.08 -13.03 14.47
N ALA A 73 -6.99 -12.37 14.84
CA ALA A 73 -6.50 -12.36 16.22
C ALA A 73 -7.32 -11.42 17.14
N LEU A 74 -7.80 -10.28 16.62
CA LEU A 74 -8.60 -9.33 17.41
C LEU A 74 -10.09 -9.70 17.47
N GLY A 75 -10.65 -10.27 16.40
CA GLY A 75 -12.05 -10.70 16.35
C GLY A 75 -12.37 -11.88 17.26
N GLY A 76 -11.40 -12.80 17.46
CA GLY A 76 -11.58 -13.98 18.29
C GLY A 76 -11.64 -13.70 19.81
N VAL A 77 -10.99 -12.62 20.27
CA VAL A 77 -10.87 -12.33 21.71
C VAL A 77 -11.79 -11.19 22.17
N ALA A 78 -12.08 -10.21 21.31
CA ALA A 78 -12.88 -9.04 21.69
C ALA A 78 -14.40 -9.31 21.73
N ALA A 79 -14.94 -10.15 20.85
CA ALA A 79 -16.38 -10.41 20.79
C ALA A 79 -16.86 -11.44 21.85
N GLY A 80 -15.98 -12.31 22.35
CA GLY A 80 -16.35 -13.46 23.18
C GLY A 80 -16.58 -13.18 24.67
N SER A 81 -16.19 -12.00 25.18
CA SER A 81 -16.28 -11.71 26.62
C SER A 81 -17.49 -10.85 27.02
N ALA A 82 -18.13 -10.16 26.06
CA ALA A 82 -19.31 -9.33 26.31
C ALA A 82 -20.63 -10.13 26.15
N ILE A 83 -20.59 -11.28 25.49
CA ILE A 83 -21.76 -12.12 25.18
C ILE A 83 -21.56 -13.47 25.89
N GLY A 84 -22.06 -13.58 27.13
CA GLY A 84 -22.45 -14.81 27.84
C GLY A 84 -21.55 -16.06 27.76
N GLY A 85 -21.13 -16.59 28.91
CA GLY A 85 -20.36 -17.84 28.99
C GLY A 85 -21.09 -19.03 28.34
N GLY A 86 -20.42 -19.72 27.39
CA GLY A 86 -20.91 -20.92 26.72
C GLY A 86 -20.41 -21.04 25.27
N ASN A 87 -20.80 -22.10 24.55
CA ASN A 87 -20.39 -22.34 23.15
C ASN A 87 -20.76 -21.20 22.17
N GLY A 88 -21.67 -20.29 22.56
CA GLY A 88 -22.04 -19.11 21.78
C GLY A 88 -20.93 -18.07 21.64
N SER A 89 -20.03 -17.94 22.62
CA SER A 89 -18.94 -16.96 22.57
C SER A 89 -17.81 -17.37 21.61
N ILE A 90 -17.58 -18.68 21.47
CA ILE A 90 -16.60 -19.24 20.52
C ILE A 90 -17.10 -19.06 19.08
N ILE A 91 -18.37 -19.33 18.84
CA ILE A 91 -18.98 -19.17 17.50
C ILE A 91 -19.01 -17.69 17.09
N ALA A 92 -19.35 -16.78 18.01
CA ALA A 92 -19.35 -15.34 17.74
C ALA A 92 -17.95 -14.80 17.40
N GLY A 93 -16.90 -15.27 18.10
CA GLY A 93 -15.51 -14.89 17.80
C GLY A 93 -15.02 -15.37 16.44
N ILE A 94 -15.38 -16.59 16.03
CA ILE A 94 -15.05 -17.14 14.71
C ILE A 94 -15.78 -16.38 13.60
N ILE A 95 -17.09 -16.13 13.76
CA ILE A 95 -17.88 -15.38 12.78
C ILE A 95 -17.40 -13.92 12.68
N GLY A 96 -17.13 -13.26 13.81
CA GLY A 96 -16.63 -11.89 13.86
C GLY A 96 -15.23 -11.74 13.25
N GLY A 97 -14.34 -12.70 13.49
CA GLY A 97 -13.00 -12.73 12.89
C GLY A 97 -13.03 -12.94 11.38
N LEU A 98 -13.90 -13.82 10.87
CA LEU A 98 -14.06 -14.05 9.44
C LEU A 98 -14.71 -12.85 8.73
N ALA A 99 -15.76 -12.27 9.31
CA ALA A 99 -16.41 -11.08 8.78
C ALA A 99 -15.46 -9.86 8.77
N GLY A 100 -14.70 -9.66 9.85
CA GLY A 100 -13.69 -8.61 9.94
C GLY A 100 -12.53 -8.79 8.96
N ALA A 101 -12.09 -10.03 8.72
CA ALA A 101 -11.04 -10.32 7.74
C ALA A 101 -11.50 -10.03 6.30
N VAL A 102 -12.72 -10.42 5.91
CA VAL A 102 -13.24 -10.15 4.55
C VAL A 102 -13.45 -8.66 4.32
N ALA A 103 -14.06 -7.96 5.28
CA ALA A 103 -14.25 -6.51 5.19
C ALA A 103 -12.91 -5.75 5.19
N GLY A 104 -11.96 -6.17 6.02
CA GLY A 104 -10.62 -5.59 6.10
C GLY A 104 -9.84 -5.73 4.78
N ASN A 105 -9.89 -6.89 4.13
CA ASN A 105 -9.21 -7.12 2.84
C ASN A 105 -9.72 -6.20 1.73
N ALA A 106 -11.02 -5.91 1.68
CA ALA A 106 -11.59 -5.02 0.67
C ALA A 106 -11.14 -3.56 0.86
N VAL A 107 -11.10 -3.11 2.11
CA VAL A 107 -10.60 -1.77 2.47
C VAL A 107 -9.10 -1.66 2.18
N GLU A 108 -8.33 -2.67 2.56
CA GLU A 108 -6.89 -2.74 2.35
C GLU A 108 -6.54 -2.69 0.85
N ASN A 109 -7.21 -3.48 0.02
CA ASN A 109 -7.00 -3.48 -1.43
C ASN A 109 -7.35 -2.14 -2.08
N SER A 110 -8.42 -1.49 -1.61
CA SER A 110 -8.83 -0.17 -2.13
C SER A 110 -7.83 0.91 -1.73
N VAL A 111 -7.27 0.85 -0.52
CA VAL A 111 -6.24 1.78 -0.05
C VAL A 111 -4.89 1.55 -0.74
N ALA A 112 -4.55 0.28 -1.00
CA ALA A 112 -3.31 -0.14 -1.65
C ALA A 112 -3.30 0.08 -3.16
N THR A 113 -4.45 0.31 -3.80
CA THR A 113 -4.52 0.61 -5.24
C THR A 113 -4.51 2.12 -5.48
N LYS A 114 -3.55 2.60 -6.28
CA LYS A 114 -3.44 4.01 -6.69
C LYS A 114 -3.66 4.17 -8.19
N ASN A 115 -4.22 5.31 -8.58
CA ASN A 115 -4.26 5.68 -10.00
C ASN A 115 -2.84 6.00 -10.46
N GLY A 116 -2.47 5.50 -11.64
CA GLY A 116 -1.17 5.69 -12.26
C GLY A 116 -1.29 6.01 -13.73
N LEU A 117 -0.15 6.37 -14.31
CA LEU A 117 0.02 6.60 -15.74
C LEU A 117 1.10 5.64 -16.23
N GLU A 118 0.80 4.92 -17.31
CA GLU A 118 1.80 4.24 -18.13
C GLU A 118 2.17 5.18 -19.27
N ILE A 119 3.40 5.67 -19.24
CA ILE A 119 3.92 6.67 -20.16
C ILE A 119 4.90 5.97 -21.10
N THR A 120 4.54 5.86 -22.36
CA THR A 120 5.45 5.37 -23.40
C THR A 120 6.18 6.57 -23.98
N VAL A 121 7.50 6.53 -23.93
CA VAL A 121 8.36 7.58 -24.45
C VAL A 121 9.30 7.02 -25.52
N ARG A 122 9.59 7.85 -26.51
CA ARG A 122 10.60 7.65 -27.53
C ARG A 122 11.84 8.43 -27.17
N LEU A 123 12.95 7.74 -27.00
CA LEU A 123 14.24 8.35 -26.76
C LEU A 123 14.85 8.92 -28.04
N ASP A 124 15.82 9.81 -27.86
CA ASP A 124 16.54 10.45 -28.97
C ASP A 124 17.28 9.42 -29.87
N ASN A 125 17.60 8.24 -29.33
CA ASN A 125 18.19 7.14 -30.10
C ASN A 125 17.15 6.29 -30.87
N GLY A 126 15.86 6.65 -30.79
CA GLY A 126 14.74 5.96 -31.44
C GLY A 126 14.09 4.85 -30.60
N ASP A 127 14.71 4.43 -29.49
CA ASP A 127 14.16 3.39 -28.62
C ASP A 127 12.85 3.82 -27.94
N LEU A 128 11.95 2.85 -27.76
CA LEU A 128 10.75 3.03 -26.96
C LEU A 128 10.93 2.48 -25.55
N ARG A 129 10.45 3.21 -24.55
CA ARG A 129 10.41 2.78 -23.15
C ARG A 129 9.07 3.13 -22.55
N ALA A 130 8.45 2.16 -21.87
CA ALA A 130 7.25 2.39 -21.06
C ALA A 130 7.64 2.49 -19.58
N ILE A 131 7.23 3.57 -18.94
CA ILE A 131 7.46 3.81 -17.51
C ILE A 131 6.09 4.03 -16.86
N THR A 132 5.81 3.27 -15.80
CA THR A 132 4.58 3.39 -15.04
C THR A 132 4.85 4.09 -13.72
N GLN A 133 4.14 5.19 -13.45
CA GLN A 133 4.27 5.95 -12.20
C GLN A 133 2.90 6.40 -11.67
N THR A 134 2.82 6.67 -10.36
CA THR A 134 1.57 7.16 -9.74
C THR A 134 1.20 8.52 -10.32
N SER A 135 -0.09 8.76 -10.52
CA SER A 135 -0.58 10.08 -10.94
C SER A 135 -0.57 11.03 -9.73
N ASN A 136 0.27 12.06 -9.81
CA ASN A 136 0.46 13.11 -8.80
C ASN A 136 -0.20 14.45 -9.20
N GLY A 137 -0.98 14.46 -10.28
CA GLY A 137 -1.55 15.68 -10.88
C GLY A 137 -0.72 16.26 -12.03
N GLU A 138 0.50 15.74 -12.26
CA GLU A 138 1.27 16.03 -13.47
C GLU A 138 0.59 15.38 -14.68
N VAL A 139 0.42 16.16 -15.75
CA VAL A 139 -0.20 15.72 -16.99
C VAL A 139 0.88 15.60 -18.04
N PHE A 140 0.87 14.46 -18.73
CA PHE A 140 1.73 14.18 -19.88
C PHE A 140 0.85 14.06 -21.13
N GLN A 141 1.28 14.65 -22.23
CA GLN A 141 0.64 14.56 -23.54
C GLN A 141 1.61 14.04 -24.60
N ALA A 142 1.06 13.36 -25.61
CA ALA A 142 1.85 12.91 -26.75
C ALA A 142 2.52 14.11 -27.45
N GLY A 143 3.80 13.96 -27.77
CA GLY A 143 4.64 15.01 -28.36
C GLY A 143 5.40 15.86 -27.34
N GLU A 144 5.11 15.75 -26.05
CA GLU A 144 5.82 16.52 -25.03
C GLU A 144 7.25 16.01 -24.82
N ARG A 145 8.16 16.94 -24.54
CA ARG A 145 9.55 16.63 -24.24
C ARG A 145 9.68 16.36 -22.74
N VAL A 146 10.26 15.23 -22.40
CA VAL A 146 10.40 14.76 -21.02
C VAL A 146 11.80 14.24 -20.73
N ARG A 147 12.08 14.09 -19.45
CA ARG A 147 13.31 13.58 -18.87
C ARG A 147 13.01 12.26 -18.16
N LEU A 148 13.81 11.25 -18.46
CA LEU A 148 13.87 10.01 -17.72
C LEU A 148 15.03 10.07 -16.74
N LEU A 149 14.72 10.13 -15.45
CA LEU A 149 15.71 10.09 -14.37
C LEU A 149 15.84 8.65 -13.88
N SER A 150 17.02 8.04 -14.04
CA SER A 150 17.23 6.63 -13.70
C SER A 150 18.35 6.43 -12.69
N SER A 151 18.06 5.70 -11.61
CA SER A 151 19.03 5.30 -10.60
C SER A 151 18.57 4.06 -9.84
N GLY A 152 19.48 3.11 -9.60
CA GLY A 152 19.21 1.92 -8.78
C GLY A 152 18.05 1.05 -9.27
N GLY A 153 17.81 0.98 -10.58
CA GLY A 153 16.70 0.22 -11.18
C GLY A 153 15.33 0.91 -11.14
N VAL A 154 15.26 2.14 -10.63
CA VAL A 154 14.06 2.98 -10.67
C VAL A 154 14.23 4.04 -11.74
N THR A 155 13.20 4.22 -12.57
CA THR A 155 13.14 5.31 -13.56
C THR A 155 11.90 6.16 -13.31
N ARG A 156 12.05 7.48 -13.36
CA ARG A 156 10.99 8.46 -13.20
C ARG A 156 10.88 9.31 -14.46
N VAL A 157 9.65 9.68 -14.83
CA VAL A 157 9.37 10.62 -15.92
C VAL A 157 9.03 11.97 -15.31
N THR A 158 9.73 13.01 -15.75
CA THR A 158 9.46 14.42 -15.41
C THR A 158 9.50 15.28 -16.68
N HIS A 159 8.94 16.49 -16.65
CA HIS A 159 9.24 17.52 -17.66
C HIS A 159 10.72 17.97 -17.64
#